data_AF-A0A1B0CK26-F1
#
_entry.id   AF-A0A1B0CK26-F1
#
_cell.length_a   1.000
_cell.length_b   1.000
_cell.length_c   1.000
_cell.angle_alpha   90.00
_cell.angle_beta   90.00
_cell.angle_gamma   90.00
#
_symmetry.space_group_name_H-M   'P 1'
#
loop_
_entity.id
_entity.type
_entity.pdbx_description
1 polymer ?
#
loop_
_entity_poly.entity_id
_entity_poly.type
_entity_poly.pdbx_seq_one_letter_code
_entity_poly.pdbx_strand_id
1 'polypeptide(L)'
;MSLDCGTWITKYVLCLFNFIFFILGTVVLGIGIWLAADKSSFVALLKMVENEHLEQFTQPAVIDQLAYVLIVCGSITFLLSFLGYCGAIRESKCLLTTYASLMILILVAEICVGSIAAAYKDRTKAETKEFLQSTISRYYSTREHTDAVTLMWNHIMAQYASLMILILVAEICVGSIAAAYKDRTKAETKEFLQSTISRYYSTREHTDAVTLMWNHIMAQMSCCGVNDYKDFSSSENWMRDRGNRTIPEACCVLNDKTLLELRDPSCPYSPSESNSYYKRGCYEAVLEWILSHQTLIIGVGIGIGLIQLLAIFLAFCLCKAIDKFRGMRL
;
A
#
# COMPACT_ATOMS: atom_id res chain seq x y z
N MET A 1 40.07 -19.54 -11.73
CA MET A 1 39.98 -19.06 -10.34
C MET A 1 38.51 -18.94 -10.01
N SER A 2 38.02 -19.83 -9.14
CA SER A 2 36.60 -20.06 -8.86
C SER A 2 35.94 -18.85 -8.19
N LEU A 3 34.80 -18.39 -8.71
CA LEU A 3 33.86 -17.58 -7.93
C LEU A 3 33.58 -18.32 -6.61
N ASP A 4 33.71 -17.64 -5.46
CA ASP A 4 33.35 -18.21 -4.17
C ASP A 4 31.92 -18.75 -4.21
N CYS A 5 31.68 -19.91 -3.58
CA CYS A 5 30.38 -20.56 -3.50
C CYS A 5 29.26 -19.59 -3.07
N GLY A 6 29.57 -18.65 -2.17
CA GLY A 6 28.63 -17.63 -1.71
C GLY A 6 28.15 -16.66 -2.80
N THR A 7 28.98 -16.33 -3.80
CA THR A 7 28.58 -15.45 -4.91
C THR A 7 27.59 -16.13 -5.84
N TRP A 8 27.80 -17.43 -6.12
CA TRP A 8 26.85 -18.22 -6.90
C TRP A 8 25.50 -18.34 -6.19
N ILE A 9 25.51 -18.62 -4.89
CA ILE A 9 24.28 -18.68 -4.07
C ILE A 9 23.56 -17.33 -4.12
N THR A 10 24.27 -16.22 -3.90
CA THR A 10 23.71 -14.86 -3.95
C THR A 10 23.03 -14.59 -5.30
N LYS A 11 23.71 -14.91 -6.40
CA LYS A 11 23.19 -14.72 -7.76
C LYS A 11 21.92 -15.53 -7.99
N TYR A 12 21.92 -16.82 -7.68
CA TYR A 12 20.76 -17.68 -7.94
C TYR A 12 19.59 -17.37 -7.02
N VAL A 13 19.82 -17.04 -5.75
CA VAL A 13 18.75 -16.64 -4.83
C VAL A 13 18.09 -15.34 -5.30
N LEU A 14 18.88 -14.32 -5.64
CA LEU A 14 18.34 -13.04 -6.13
C LEU A 14 17.60 -13.22 -7.46
N CYS A 15 18.12 -14.06 -8.34
CA CYS A 15 17.52 -14.40 -9.63
C CYS A 15 16.19 -15.15 -9.45
N LEU A 16 16.16 -16.19 -8.61
CA LEU A 16 14.95 -16.98 -8.34
C LEU A 16 13.85 -16.13 -7.71
N PHE A 17 14.20 -15.33 -6.69
CA PHE A 17 13.25 -14.46 -6.01
C PHE A 17 12.64 -13.45 -6.99
N ASN A 18 13.47 -12.70 -7.72
CA ASN A 18 12.97 -11.72 -8.70
C ASN A 18 12.23 -12.40 -9.86
N PHE A 19 12.57 -13.62 -10.25
CA PHE A 19 11.81 -14.36 -11.25
C PHE A 19 10.39 -14.70 -10.76
N ILE A 20 10.22 -15.11 -9.50
CA ILE A 20 8.90 -15.34 -8.92
C ILE A 20 8.06 -14.05 -8.95
N PHE A 21 8.60 -12.92 -8.50
CA PHE A 21 7.87 -11.64 -8.55
C PHE A 21 7.62 -11.15 -9.97
N PHE A 22 8.50 -11.47 -10.92
CA PHE A 22 8.29 -11.18 -12.33
C PHE A 22 7.08 -11.93 -12.89
N ILE A 23 6.94 -13.22 -12.58
CA ILE A 23 5.78 -14.02 -12.98
C ILE A 23 4.51 -13.50 -12.29
N LEU A 24 4.55 -13.27 -10.98
CA LEU A 24 3.42 -12.71 -10.23
C LEU A 24 3.00 -11.34 -10.78
N GLY A 25 3.96 -10.45 -11.05
CA GLY A 25 3.71 -9.14 -11.64
C GLY A 25 3.12 -9.24 -13.05
N THR A 26 3.58 -10.19 -13.87
CA THR A 26 3.01 -10.46 -15.20
C THR A 26 1.56 -10.94 -15.10
N VAL A 27 1.25 -11.83 -14.15
CA VAL A 27 -0.11 -12.32 -13.92
C VAL A 27 -1.02 -11.19 -13.45
N VAL A 28 -0.59 -10.40 -12.45
CA VAL A 28 -1.37 -9.26 -11.93
C VAL A 28 -1.61 -8.22 -13.01
N LEU A 29 -0.59 -7.87 -13.79
CA LEU A 29 -0.70 -6.95 -14.91
C LEU A 29 -1.63 -7.50 -16.00
N GLY A 30 -1.51 -8.79 -16.34
CA GLY A 30 -2.37 -9.45 -17.31
C GLY A 30 -3.83 -9.46 -16.89
N ILE A 31 -4.12 -9.75 -15.62
CA ILE A 31 -5.47 -9.64 -15.04
C ILE A 31 -5.96 -8.20 -15.12
N GLY A 32 -5.13 -7.22 -14.73
CA GLY A 32 -5.50 -5.79 -14.82
C GLY A 32 -5.84 -5.35 -16.25
N ILE A 33 -5.01 -5.72 -17.24
CA ILE A 33 -5.26 -5.40 -18.66
C ILE A 33 -6.52 -6.11 -19.17
N TRP A 34 -6.70 -7.39 -18.81
CA TRP A 34 -7.88 -8.15 -19.21
C TRP A 34 -9.15 -7.54 -18.65
N LEU A 35 -9.17 -7.17 -17.37
CA LEU A 35 -10.29 -6.47 -16.74
C LEU A 35 -10.58 -5.11 -17.40
N ALA A 36 -9.55 -4.37 -17.81
CA ALA A 36 -9.72 -3.10 -18.52
C ALA A 36 -10.23 -3.27 -19.96
N ALA A 37 -9.82 -4.34 -20.64
CA ALA A 37 -10.13 -4.58 -22.05
C ALA A 37 -11.47 -5.29 -22.29
N ASP A 38 -11.84 -6.24 -21.43
CA ASP A 38 -13.04 -7.06 -21.61
C ASP A 38 -13.74 -7.38 -20.28
N LYS A 39 -14.47 -6.37 -19.82
CA LYS A 39 -15.30 -6.44 -18.60
C LYS A 39 -16.41 -7.48 -18.73
N SER A 40 -16.97 -7.64 -19.94
CA SER A 40 -18.07 -8.57 -20.22
C SER A 40 -17.67 -10.03 -20.03
N SER A 41 -16.50 -10.43 -20.50
CA SER A 41 -16.00 -11.80 -20.34
C SER A 41 -15.70 -12.14 -18.89
N PHE A 42 -15.19 -11.19 -18.10
CA PHE A 42 -14.99 -11.38 -16.66
C PHE A 42 -16.32 -11.56 -15.91
N VAL A 43 -17.30 -10.70 -16.19
CA VAL A 43 -18.66 -10.82 -15.63
C VAL A 43 -19.29 -12.18 -16.00
N ALA A 44 -19.11 -12.65 -17.24
CA ALA A 44 -19.61 -13.96 -17.67
C ALA A 44 -18.90 -15.13 -16.95
N LEU A 45 -17.58 -15.03 -16.74
CA LEU A 45 -16.80 -16.04 -16.00
C LEU A 45 -17.16 -16.08 -14.51
N LEU A 46 -17.36 -14.93 -13.86
CA LEU A 46 -17.80 -14.86 -12.47
C LEU A 46 -19.19 -15.47 -12.28
N LYS A 47 -20.11 -15.26 -13.22
CA LYS A 47 -21.44 -15.88 -13.21
C LYS A 47 -21.41 -17.40 -13.36
N MET A 48 -20.34 -17.99 -13.89
CA MET A 48 -20.19 -19.45 -13.99
C MET A 48 -19.55 -20.10 -12.76
N VAL A 49 -18.92 -19.32 -11.88
CA VAL A 49 -18.28 -19.79 -10.63
C VAL A 49 -19.22 -19.65 -9.42
N GLU A 50 -20.48 -19.30 -9.67
CA GLU A 50 -21.49 -18.88 -8.69
C GLU A 50 -21.48 -19.68 -7.37
N ASN A 51 -20.98 -19.03 -6.33
CA ASN A 51 -21.62 -18.98 -5.02
C ASN A 51 -22.30 -17.60 -4.94
N GLU A 52 -23.48 -17.51 -4.32
CA GLU A 52 -24.32 -16.29 -4.22
C GLU A 52 -23.58 -15.01 -3.75
N HIS A 53 -22.37 -15.10 -3.19
CA HIS A 53 -21.67 -14.03 -2.47
C HIS A 53 -20.87 -12.99 -3.31
N LEU A 54 -20.94 -12.97 -4.65
CA LEU A 54 -20.06 -12.12 -5.49
C LEU A 54 -20.76 -11.08 -6.37
N GLU A 55 -22.09 -10.98 -6.33
CA GLU A 55 -22.83 -10.05 -7.20
C GLU A 55 -22.46 -8.58 -6.98
N GLN A 56 -22.12 -8.19 -5.75
CA GLN A 56 -21.73 -6.81 -5.41
C GLN A 56 -20.36 -6.38 -5.99
N PHE A 57 -19.45 -7.30 -6.30
CA PHE A 57 -18.15 -6.98 -6.92
C PHE A 57 -18.18 -6.99 -8.46
N THR A 58 -19.32 -7.33 -9.06
CA THR A 58 -19.46 -7.57 -10.50
C THR A 58 -19.98 -6.34 -11.27
N GLN A 59 -19.86 -5.14 -10.68
CA GLN A 59 -20.28 -3.90 -11.33
C GLN A 59 -19.17 -3.35 -12.26
N PRO A 60 -19.50 -2.97 -13.51
CA PRO A 60 -18.51 -2.64 -14.53
C PRO A 60 -17.60 -1.44 -14.19
N ALA A 61 -18.10 -0.47 -13.42
CA ALA A 61 -17.32 0.71 -13.00
C ALA A 61 -16.29 0.40 -11.89
N VAL A 62 -16.53 -0.64 -11.08
CA VAL A 62 -15.60 -1.11 -10.04
C VAL A 62 -14.48 -1.91 -10.67
N ILE A 63 -14.84 -2.73 -11.66
CA ILE A 63 -13.89 -3.47 -12.49
C ILE A 63 -12.90 -2.50 -13.14
N ASP A 64 -13.33 -1.33 -13.59
CA ASP A 64 -12.43 -0.31 -14.15
C ASP A 64 -11.41 0.22 -13.16
N GLN A 65 -11.85 0.67 -11.99
CA GLN A 65 -10.92 1.25 -11.00
C GLN A 65 -9.98 0.18 -10.43
N LEU A 66 -10.48 -1.03 -10.18
CA LEU A 66 -9.67 -2.15 -9.77
C LEU A 66 -8.67 -2.57 -10.86
N ALA A 67 -9.09 -2.58 -12.13
CA ALA A 67 -8.23 -2.86 -13.27
C ALA A 67 -7.06 -1.86 -13.33
N TYR A 68 -7.34 -0.56 -13.21
CA TYR A 68 -6.27 0.45 -13.24
C TYR A 68 -5.30 0.31 -12.06
N VAL A 69 -5.78 0.03 -10.85
CA VAL A 69 -4.90 -0.23 -9.69
C VAL A 69 -4.03 -1.46 -9.94
N LEU A 70 -4.61 -2.56 -10.43
CA LEU A 70 -3.87 -3.79 -10.76
C LEU A 70 -2.86 -3.56 -11.89
N ILE A 71 -3.18 -2.75 -12.90
CA ILE A 71 -2.25 -2.37 -13.97
C ILE A 71 -1.07 -1.59 -13.39
N VAL A 72 -1.31 -0.58 -12.56
CA VAL A 72 -0.25 0.24 -11.97
C VAL A 72 0.64 -0.59 -11.04
N CYS A 73 0.04 -1.29 -10.07
CA CYS A 73 0.78 -2.16 -9.14
C CYS A 73 1.51 -3.28 -9.88
N GLY A 74 0.84 -3.97 -10.80
CA GLY A 74 1.41 -5.04 -11.62
C GLY A 74 2.56 -4.57 -12.50
N SER A 75 2.45 -3.39 -13.11
CA SER A 75 3.52 -2.78 -13.92
C SER A 75 4.75 -2.45 -13.09
N ILE A 76 4.55 -1.86 -11.90
CA ILE A 76 5.66 -1.54 -10.99
C ILE A 76 6.37 -2.83 -10.54
N THR A 77 5.62 -3.83 -10.09
CA THR A 77 6.18 -5.13 -9.67
C THR A 77 6.89 -5.83 -10.83
N PHE A 78 6.30 -5.84 -12.03
CA PHE A 78 6.90 -6.40 -13.24
C PHE A 78 8.24 -5.73 -13.56
N LEU A 79 8.26 -4.39 -13.64
CA LEU A 79 9.46 -3.64 -14.00
C LEU A 79 10.57 -3.84 -12.97
N LEU A 80 10.30 -3.67 -11.67
CA LEU A 80 11.30 -3.86 -10.63
C LEU A 80 11.90 -5.27 -10.66
N SER A 81 11.04 -6.28 -10.79
CA SER A 81 11.45 -7.68 -10.83
C SER A 81 12.25 -8.00 -12.10
N PHE A 82 11.86 -7.43 -13.24
CA PHE A 82 12.60 -7.56 -14.49
C PHE A 82 14.00 -6.95 -14.38
N LEU A 83 14.13 -5.75 -13.81
CA LEU A 83 15.43 -5.10 -13.58
C LEU A 83 16.30 -5.95 -12.63
N GLY A 84 15.74 -6.45 -11.51
CA GLY A 84 16.46 -7.30 -10.56
C GLY A 84 16.93 -8.62 -11.17
N TYR A 85 16.04 -9.30 -11.91
CA TYR A 85 16.34 -10.54 -12.61
C TYR A 85 17.40 -10.35 -13.70
N CYS A 86 17.19 -9.39 -14.61
CA CYS A 86 18.13 -9.10 -15.68
C CYS A 86 19.47 -8.58 -15.15
N GLY A 87 19.46 -7.80 -14.07
CA GLY A 87 20.67 -7.30 -13.41
C GLY A 87 21.52 -8.45 -12.88
N ALA A 88 20.88 -9.44 -12.25
CA ALA A 88 21.55 -10.62 -11.73
C ALA A 88 22.07 -11.56 -12.83
N ILE A 89 21.29 -11.86 -13.87
CA ILE A 89 21.69 -12.82 -14.92
C ILE A 89 22.72 -12.24 -15.88
N ARG A 90 22.58 -10.96 -16.26
CA ARG A 90 23.50 -10.26 -17.17
C ARG A 90 24.74 -9.71 -16.46
N GLU A 91 24.81 -9.87 -15.14
CA GLU A 91 25.89 -9.34 -14.31
C GLU A 91 26.10 -7.83 -14.59
N SER A 92 25.00 -7.10 -14.78
CA SER A 92 25.02 -5.68 -15.15
C SER A 92 24.88 -4.82 -13.91
N LYS A 93 25.98 -4.15 -13.53
CA LYS A 93 26.00 -3.23 -12.38
C LYS A 93 25.02 -2.09 -12.53
N CYS A 94 24.94 -1.47 -13.71
CA CYS A 94 24.00 -0.38 -13.96
C CYS A 94 22.57 -0.81 -13.61
N LEU A 95 22.16 -1.98 -14.09
CA LEU A 95 20.81 -2.50 -13.90
C LEU A 95 20.54 -2.89 -12.45
N LEU A 96 21.51 -3.50 -11.78
CA LEU A 96 21.42 -3.92 -10.40
C LEU A 96 21.46 -2.73 -9.41
N THR A 97 22.21 -1.68 -9.73
CA THR A 97 22.20 -0.39 -9.01
C THR A 97 20.88 0.33 -9.22
N THR A 98 20.31 0.37 -10.43
CA THR A 98 18.98 0.94 -10.65
C THR A 98 17.92 0.19 -9.85
N TYR A 99 17.93 -1.14 -9.88
CA TYR A 99 17.04 -1.97 -9.06
C TYR A 99 17.16 -1.63 -7.56
N ALA A 100 18.39 -1.64 -7.01
CA ALA A 100 18.62 -1.32 -5.60
C ALA A 100 18.16 0.10 -5.24
N SER A 101 18.39 1.08 -6.12
CA SER A 101 17.96 2.47 -5.90
C SER A 101 16.44 2.61 -5.85
N LEU A 102 15.70 1.94 -6.73
CA LEU A 102 14.24 1.95 -6.72
C LEU A 102 13.68 1.23 -5.49
N MET A 103 14.29 0.12 -5.07
CA MET A 103 13.92 -0.58 -3.83
C MET A 103 14.13 0.30 -2.59
N ILE A 104 15.19 1.09 -2.54
CA ILE A 104 15.43 2.06 -1.45
C ILE A 104 14.36 3.16 -1.45
N LEU A 105 13.99 3.69 -2.62
CA LEU A 105 12.93 4.70 -2.71
C LEU A 105 11.58 4.16 -2.25
N ILE A 106 11.28 2.89 -2.53
CA ILE A 106 10.06 2.23 -2.05
C ILE A 106 10.10 2.01 -0.55
N LEU A 107 11.24 1.56 0.01
CA LEU A 107 11.41 1.39 1.44
C LEU A 107 11.22 2.72 2.21
N VAL A 108 11.75 3.81 1.66
CA VAL A 108 11.54 5.18 2.14
C VAL A 108 10.06 5.56 2.13
N ALA A 109 9.37 5.35 1.00
CA ALA A 109 7.94 5.61 0.92
C ALA A 109 7.14 4.78 1.95
N GLU A 110 7.54 3.54 2.21
CA GLU A 110 6.91 2.67 3.21
C GLU A 110 7.12 3.18 4.64
N ILE A 111 8.32 3.66 4.97
CA ILE A 111 8.64 4.29 6.27
C ILE A 111 7.87 5.62 6.42
N CYS A 112 7.73 6.42 5.37
CA CYS A 112 6.90 7.63 5.37
C CYS A 112 5.45 7.31 5.77
N VAL A 113 4.85 6.32 5.12
CA VAL A 113 3.46 5.89 5.42
C VAL A 113 3.36 5.37 6.86
N GLY A 114 4.31 4.53 7.29
CA GLY A 114 4.35 3.98 8.64
C GLY A 114 4.52 5.04 9.74
N SER A 115 5.37 6.03 9.51
CA SER A 115 5.61 7.13 10.46
C SER A 115 4.40 8.06 10.60
N ILE A 116 3.73 8.40 9.48
CA ILE A 116 2.47 9.13 9.50
C ILE A 116 1.42 8.34 10.28
N ALA A 117 1.26 7.04 10.00
CA ALA A 117 0.33 6.18 10.75
C ALA A 117 0.65 6.13 12.26
N ALA A 118 1.92 6.05 12.64
CA ALA A 118 2.35 6.07 14.03
C ALA A 118 2.11 7.42 14.72
N ALA A 119 2.24 8.55 14.00
CA ALA A 119 1.95 9.88 14.52
C ALA A 119 0.46 10.05 14.91
N TYR A 120 -0.45 9.32 14.26
CA TYR A 120 -1.87 9.31 14.63
C TYR A 120 -2.16 8.53 15.90
N LYS A 121 -1.28 7.60 16.32
CA LYS A 121 -1.40 6.91 17.60
C LYS A 121 -1.02 7.88 18.73
N ASP A 122 -1.94 8.15 19.65
CA ASP A 122 -1.68 8.99 20.81
C ASP A 122 -0.47 8.47 21.59
N ARG A 123 0.62 9.23 21.56
CA ARG A 123 1.89 9.03 22.28
C ARG A 123 2.29 7.57 22.54
N THR A 124 3.13 7.02 21.67
CA THR A 124 4.25 6.18 22.12
C THR A 124 5.54 6.99 22.09
N LYS A 125 5.65 7.92 23.05
CA LYS A 125 6.93 8.52 23.44
C LYS A 125 7.71 7.47 24.22
N ALA A 126 8.77 6.89 23.63
CA ALA A 126 10.05 6.59 24.29
C ALA A 126 11.00 5.65 23.52
N GLU A 127 10.55 4.85 22.54
CA GLU A 127 11.43 3.76 22.01
C GLU A 127 12.33 4.13 20.81
N THR A 128 12.07 5.21 20.09
CA THR A 128 12.90 5.59 18.92
C THR A 128 14.30 6.08 19.31
N LYS A 129 14.51 6.42 20.58
CA LYS A 129 15.76 7.05 21.05
C LYS A 129 16.89 6.04 21.28
N GLU A 130 16.58 4.80 21.64
CA GLU A 130 17.61 3.78 21.96
C GLU A 130 18.13 3.02 20.73
N PHE A 131 17.30 2.80 19.70
CA PHE A 131 17.72 2.12 18.46
C PHE A 131 18.64 3.01 17.60
N LEU A 132 18.39 4.33 17.62
CA LEU A 132 19.20 5.32 16.89
C LEU A 132 20.58 5.50 17.55
N GLN A 133 20.65 5.46 18.88
CA GLN A 133 21.88 5.71 19.63
C GLN A 133 22.84 4.50 19.64
N SER A 134 22.32 3.28 19.51
CA SER A 134 23.12 2.04 19.41
C SER A 134 23.69 1.78 18.01
N THR A 135 23.01 2.24 16.95
CA THR A 135 23.46 2.08 15.56
C THR A 135 24.58 3.07 15.19
N ILE A 136 24.53 4.29 15.71
CA ILE A 136 25.50 5.37 15.41
C ILE A 136 26.86 5.13 16.09
N SER A 137 26.88 4.61 17.32
CA SER A 137 28.14 4.42 18.07
C SER A 137 29.02 3.29 17.51
N ARG A 138 28.41 2.27 16.87
CA ARG A 138 29.13 1.14 16.27
C ARG A 138 29.78 1.46 14.92
N TYR A 139 29.29 2.47 14.21
CA TYR A 139 29.81 2.83 12.88
C TYR A 139 31.07 3.72 12.95
N TYR A 140 31.32 4.38 14.09
CA TYR A 140 32.42 5.35 14.21
C TYR A 140 33.77 4.74 14.64
N SER A 141 33.81 3.44 14.92
CA SER A 141 34.98 2.76 15.49
C SER A 141 35.36 1.57 14.61
N THR A 142 35.90 1.82 13.42
CA THR A 142 37.06 1.08 12.88
C THR A 142 37.56 1.83 11.64
N ARG A 143 38.79 2.34 11.70
CA ARG A 143 39.54 2.87 10.56
C ARG A 143 40.73 1.93 10.38
N GLU A 144 40.84 1.25 9.23
CA GLU A 144 42.14 1.02 8.59
C GLU A 144 42.03 0.43 7.17
N HIS A 145 42.83 1.02 6.28
CA HIS A 145 43.18 0.68 4.89
C HIS A 145 42.07 0.60 3.81
N THR A 146 41.98 1.66 3.01
CA THR A 146 41.09 1.77 1.84
C THR A 146 41.88 1.70 0.53
N ASP A 147 41.71 0.60 -0.22
CA ASP A 147 42.06 0.53 -1.64
C ASP A 147 41.17 1.47 -2.46
N ALA A 148 41.53 1.77 -3.72
CA ALA A 148 40.73 2.64 -4.62
C ALA A 148 39.26 2.19 -4.77
N VAL A 149 38.99 0.89 -4.60
CA VAL A 149 37.65 0.29 -4.54
C VAL A 149 36.89 0.71 -3.28
N THR A 150 37.57 0.81 -2.15
CA THR A 150 36.99 1.31 -0.89
C THR A 150 36.80 2.82 -0.94
N LEU A 151 37.62 3.57 -1.69
CA LEU A 151 37.43 5.01 -1.93
C LEU A 151 36.17 5.29 -2.79
N MET A 152 35.98 4.51 -3.86
CA MET A 152 34.80 4.60 -4.72
C MET A 152 33.54 4.09 -4.00
N TRP A 153 33.64 2.99 -3.25
CA TRP A 153 32.60 2.52 -2.32
C TRP A 153 32.27 3.58 -1.27
N ASN A 154 33.26 4.26 -0.71
CA ASN A 154 33.03 5.33 0.26
C ASN A 154 32.38 6.57 -0.38
N HIS A 155 32.71 6.93 -1.64
CA HIS A 155 32.03 8.01 -2.34
C HIS A 155 30.59 7.67 -2.70
N ILE A 156 30.34 6.46 -3.23
CA ILE A 156 29.00 5.96 -3.55
C ILE A 156 28.17 5.84 -2.27
N MET A 157 28.71 5.20 -1.24
CA MET A 157 28.05 5.09 0.06
C MET A 157 27.90 6.44 0.75
N ALA A 158 28.80 7.42 0.58
CA ALA A 158 28.62 8.77 1.11
C ALA A 158 27.57 9.58 0.32
N GLN A 159 27.48 9.38 -1.00
CA GLN A 159 26.49 10.03 -1.85
C GLN A 159 25.09 9.46 -1.58
N TYR A 160 24.96 8.15 -1.40
CA TYR A 160 23.71 7.51 -0.97
C TYR A 160 23.42 7.71 0.51
N ALA A 161 24.43 7.74 1.40
CA ALA A 161 24.22 7.99 2.83
C ALA A 161 23.81 9.45 3.09
N SER A 162 24.36 10.43 2.38
CA SER A 162 23.91 11.82 2.51
C SER A 162 22.48 12.01 2.02
N LEU A 163 22.13 11.43 0.86
CA LEU A 163 20.74 11.42 0.38
C LEU A 163 19.81 10.65 1.33
N MET A 164 20.22 9.50 1.84
CA MET A 164 19.48 8.69 2.81
C MET A 164 19.31 9.42 4.14
N ILE A 165 20.33 10.10 4.64
CA ILE A 165 20.25 10.93 5.85
C ILE A 165 19.31 12.11 5.63
N LEU A 166 19.38 12.79 4.47
CA LEU A 166 18.46 13.87 4.13
C LEU A 166 17.01 13.38 4.04
N ILE A 167 16.79 12.20 3.46
CA ILE A 167 15.48 11.56 3.38
C ILE A 167 14.99 11.16 4.78
N LEU A 168 15.82 10.51 5.59
CA LEU A 168 15.48 10.14 6.97
C LEU A 168 15.18 11.38 7.83
N VAL A 169 15.93 12.48 7.65
CA VAL A 169 15.64 13.76 8.30
C VAL A 169 14.31 14.32 7.81
N ALA A 170 14.05 14.29 6.50
CA ALA A 170 12.77 14.73 5.94
C ALA A 170 11.59 13.90 6.49
N GLU A 171 11.76 12.58 6.62
CA GLU A 171 10.77 11.66 7.19
C GLU A 171 10.50 11.93 8.66
N ILE A 172 11.55 12.11 9.46
CA ILE A 172 11.41 12.47 10.87
C ILE A 172 10.71 13.83 10.98
N CYS A 173 11.01 14.79 10.12
CA CYS A 173 10.33 16.08 10.06
C CYS A 173 8.85 15.91 9.68
N VAL A 174 8.51 15.13 8.66
CA VAL A 174 7.13 14.86 8.24
C VAL A 174 6.35 14.17 9.36
N GLY A 175 6.90 13.15 9.99
CA GLY A 175 6.26 12.48 11.14
C GLY A 175 6.07 13.41 12.33
N SER A 176 7.06 14.26 12.62
CA SER A 176 6.97 15.27 13.70
C SER A 176 5.92 16.34 13.40
N ILE A 177 5.84 16.81 12.15
CA ILE A 177 4.85 17.79 11.68
C ILE A 177 3.45 17.15 11.71
N ALA A 178 3.29 15.93 11.20
CA ALA A 178 2.02 15.19 11.24
C ALA A 178 1.54 14.99 12.69
N ALA A 179 2.45 14.69 13.62
CA ALA A 179 2.12 14.58 15.04
C ALA A 179 1.73 15.93 15.66
N ALA A 180 2.43 17.03 15.31
CA ALA A 180 2.14 18.37 15.82
C ALA A 180 0.79 18.90 15.34
N TYR A 181 0.33 18.48 14.15
CA TYR A 181 -0.92 18.92 13.52
C TYR A 181 -1.99 17.82 13.46
N LYS A 182 -1.91 16.78 14.30
CA LYS A 182 -2.83 15.62 14.29
C LYS A 182 -4.32 16.01 14.19
N ASP A 183 -4.76 17.00 14.97
CA ASP A 183 -6.16 17.47 14.96
C ASP A 183 -6.54 18.13 13.64
N ARG A 184 -5.60 18.89 13.05
CA ARG A 184 -5.79 19.53 11.75
C ARG A 184 -5.84 18.51 10.63
N THR A 185 -4.95 17.52 10.63
CA THR A 185 -4.95 16.46 9.62
C THR A 185 -6.18 15.56 9.73
N LYS A 186 -6.70 15.33 10.94
CA LYS A 186 -8.00 14.65 11.14
C LYS A 186 -9.14 15.43 10.47
N ALA A 187 -9.20 16.75 10.65
CA ALA A 187 -10.21 17.59 10.02
C ALA A 187 -10.09 17.57 8.49
N GLU A 188 -8.88 17.76 7.95
CA GLU A 188 -8.61 17.73 6.50
C GLU A 188 -8.95 16.36 5.89
N THR A 189 -8.63 15.26 6.58
CA THR A 189 -8.98 13.91 6.11
C THR A 189 -10.50 13.71 6.08
N LYS A 190 -11.20 14.15 7.12
CA LYS A 190 -12.67 14.09 7.17
C LYS A 190 -13.30 14.92 6.05
N GLU A 191 -12.81 16.13 5.82
CA GLU A 191 -13.28 17.01 4.75
C GLU A 191 -13.03 16.39 3.36
N PHE A 192 -11.84 15.84 3.13
CA PHE A 192 -11.54 15.10 1.89
C PHE A 192 -12.51 13.95 1.69
N LEU A 193 -12.72 13.11 2.71
CA LEU A 193 -13.67 11.99 2.65
C LEU A 193 -15.10 12.47 2.41
N GLN A 194 -15.54 13.56 3.06
CA GLN A 194 -16.88 14.14 2.87
C GLN A 194 -17.05 14.62 1.43
N SER A 195 -16.01 15.23 0.85
CA SER A 195 -16.01 15.64 -0.55
C SER A 195 -16.21 14.46 -1.51
N THR A 196 -15.70 13.27 -1.18
CA THR A 196 -15.92 12.08 -2.01
C THR A 196 -17.37 11.63 -2.00
N ILE A 197 -18.05 11.68 -0.85
CA ILE A 197 -19.48 11.39 -0.74
C ILE A 197 -20.29 12.44 -1.52
N SER A 198 -20.02 13.72 -1.28
CA SER A 198 -20.71 14.84 -1.93
C SER A 198 -20.63 14.74 -3.45
N ARG A 199 -19.45 14.42 -3.99
CA ARG A 199 -19.20 14.44 -5.44
C ARG A 199 -19.59 13.16 -6.17
N TYR A 200 -19.34 12.00 -5.58
CA TYR A 200 -19.40 10.72 -6.29
C TYR A 200 -20.46 9.73 -5.79
N TYR A 201 -20.98 9.91 -4.57
CA TYR A 201 -21.95 8.94 -4.04
C TYR A 201 -23.30 9.01 -4.76
N SER A 202 -23.79 7.88 -5.27
CA SER A 202 -25.08 7.79 -5.96
C SER A 202 -25.74 6.41 -5.77
N THR A 203 -27.04 6.30 -6.07
CA THR A 203 -27.81 5.04 -5.98
C THR A 203 -28.13 4.40 -7.32
N ARG A 204 -27.62 4.95 -8.44
CA ARG A 204 -27.92 4.46 -9.79
C ARG A 204 -27.14 3.19 -10.12
N GLU A 205 -27.69 2.45 -11.09
CA GLU A 205 -27.22 1.16 -11.62
C GLU A 205 -25.76 1.17 -12.18
N HIS A 206 -25.19 2.36 -12.40
CA HIS A 206 -23.76 2.57 -12.70
C HIS A 206 -23.06 3.22 -11.49
N THR A 207 -22.87 2.44 -10.44
CA THR A 207 -22.17 2.85 -9.22
C THR A 207 -20.67 3.03 -9.49
N ASP A 208 -20.20 4.27 -9.40
CA ASP A 208 -18.76 4.57 -9.38
C ASP A 208 -18.08 3.79 -8.23
N ALA A 209 -16.83 3.36 -8.40
CA ALA A 209 -16.20 2.54 -7.36
C ALA A 209 -16.02 3.27 -6.02
N VAL A 210 -16.11 4.60 -6.01
CA VAL A 210 -16.22 5.40 -4.77
C VAL A 210 -17.51 5.07 -4.01
N THR A 211 -18.65 4.95 -4.70
CA THR A 211 -19.93 4.54 -4.09
C THR A 211 -19.82 3.12 -3.54
N LEU A 212 -19.22 2.19 -4.30
CA LEU A 212 -19.04 0.82 -3.83
C LEU A 212 -18.12 0.75 -2.61
N MET A 213 -17.00 1.47 -2.64
CA MET A 213 -16.07 1.57 -1.51
C MET A 213 -16.79 2.07 -0.26
N TRP A 214 -17.62 3.12 -0.40
CA TRP A 214 -18.44 3.62 0.70
C TRP A 214 -19.45 2.58 1.19
N ASN A 215 -20.17 1.89 0.30
CA ASN A 215 -21.10 0.83 0.68
C ASN A 215 -20.39 -0.31 1.43
N HIS A 216 -19.20 -0.70 0.96
CA HIS A 216 -18.39 -1.73 1.61
C HIS A 216 -17.90 -1.28 2.99
N ILE A 217 -17.37 -0.06 3.11
CA ILE A 217 -16.92 0.50 4.39
C ILE A 217 -18.09 0.58 5.38
N MET A 218 -19.23 1.11 4.96
CA MET A 218 -20.43 1.26 5.82
C MET A 218 -20.95 -0.09 6.32
N ALA A 219 -21.08 -1.07 5.41
CA ALA A 219 -21.55 -2.41 5.75
C ALA A 219 -20.54 -3.17 6.65
N GLN A 220 -19.25 -3.14 6.30
CA GLN A 220 -18.22 -3.87 7.03
C GLN A 220 -17.95 -3.26 8.41
N MET A 221 -17.78 -1.95 8.48
CA MET A 221 -17.43 -1.24 9.72
C MET A 221 -18.64 -0.84 10.56
N SER A 222 -19.86 -1.14 10.08
CA SER A 222 -21.12 -0.87 10.79
C SER A 222 -21.21 0.61 11.20
N CYS A 223 -21.17 1.47 10.19
CA CYS A 223 -21.11 2.93 10.30
C CYS A 223 -21.86 3.58 9.12
N CYS A 224 -22.06 4.89 9.14
CA CYS A 224 -22.75 5.63 8.10
C CYS A 224 -22.14 7.02 7.89
N GLY A 225 -21.79 7.35 6.66
CA GLY A 225 -21.12 8.62 6.32
C GLY A 225 -19.72 8.75 6.92
N VAL A 226 -19.11 9.92 6.78
CA VAL A 226 -17.79 10.19 7.38
C VAL A 226 -17.94 10.40 8.88
N ASN A 227 -18.84 11.31 9.25
CA ASN A 227 -19.19 11.68 10.62
C ASN A 227 -20.55 11.08 11.01
N ASP A 228 -21.55 11.20 10.13
CA ASP A 228 -22.87 10.59 10.29
C ASP A 228 -23.62 10.60 8.94
N TYR A 229 -24.85 10.07 8.92
CA TYR A 229 -25.70 10.01 7.73
C TYR A 229 -26.04 11.36 7.08
N LYS A 230 -25.88 12.49 7.77
CA LYS A 230 -26.17 13.82 7.19
C LYS A 230 -25.14 14.21 6.15
N ASP A 231 -23.96 13.58 6.14
CA ASP A 231 -22.95 13.85 5.12
C ASP A 231 -23.50 13.65 3.69
N PHE A 232 -24.47 12.73 3.52
CA PHE A 232 -25.14 12.49 2.24
C PHE A 232 -26.06 13.64 1.80
N SER A 233 -26.53 14.52 2.69
CA SER A 233 -27.39 15.65 2.28
C SER A 233 -26.65 16.68 1.42
N SER A 234 -25.31 16.67 1.46
CA SER A 234 -24.45 17.53 0.64
C SER A 234 -24.19 16.97 -0.77
N SER A 235 -24.66 15.76 -1.07
CA SER A 235 -24.44 15.09 -2.36
C SER A 235 -25.62 15.31 -3.30
N GLU A 236 -25.43 16.06 -4.39
CA GLU A 236 -26.48 16.29 -5.40
C GLU A 236 -26.93 15.00 -6.08
N ASN A 237 -26.00 14.09 -6.35
CA ASN A 237 -26.27 12.80 -6.99
C ASN A 237 -27.14 11.91 -6.09
N TRP A 238 -26.78 11.79 -4.80
CA TRP A 238 -27.62 11.11 -3.81
C TRP A 238 -29.01 11.76 -3.71
N MET A 239 -29.07 13.08 -3.56
CA MET A 239 -30.35 13.79 -3.40
C MET A 239 -31.29 13.60 -4.60
N ARG A 240 -30.75 13.49 -5.81
CA ARG A 240 -31.51 13.23 -7.03
C ARG A 240 -32.04 11.80 -7.09
N ASP A 241 -31.25 10.83 -6.66
CA ASP A 241 -31.48 9.40 -6.97
C ASP A 241 -31.96 8.56 -5.76
N ARG A 242 -31.94 9.12 -4.54
CA ARG A 242 -32.33 8.43 -3.28
C ARG A 242 -33.80 8.06 -3.15
N GLY A 243 -34.68 8.68 -3.95
CA GLY A 243 -36.14 8.57 -3.77
C GLY A 243 -36.56 8.99 -2.35
N ASN A 244 -37.32 8.12 -1.66
CA ASN A 244 -37.79 8.37 -0.29
C ASN A 244 -36.82 7.91 0.80
N ARG A 245 -35.64 7.39 0.46
CA ARG A 245 -34.69 6.85 1.43
C ARG A 245 -34.07 7.97 2.25
N THR A 246 -34.00 7.81 3.56
CA THR A 246 -33.31 8.69 4.51
C THR A 246 -31.80 8.44 4.51
N ILE A 247 -31.40 7.17 4.44
CA ILE A 247 -30.00 6.70 4.44
C ILE A 247 -29.78 5.61 3.38
N PRO A 248 -28.54 5.35 2.96
CA PRO A 248 -28.22 4.19 2.14
C PRO A 248 -28.48 2.84 2.83
N GLU A 249 -28.76 1.80 2.04
CA GLU A 249 -28.94 0.43 2.54
C GLU A 249 -27.72 -0.08 3.32
N ALA A 250 -26.53 0.29 2.88
CA ALA A 250 -25.28 -0.11 3.52
C ALA A 250 -25.10 0.42 4.95
N CYS A 251 -25.87 1.45 5.34
CA CYS A 251 -25.89 1.96 6.71
C CYS A 251 -26.81 1.15 7.66
N CYS A 252 -27.61 0.25 7.11
CA CYS A 252 -28.55 -0.57 7.88
C CYS A 252 -27.87 -1.77 8.54
N VAL A 253 -28.56 -2.37 9.51
CA VAL A 253 -28.20 -3.70 10.02
C VAL A 253 -28.54 -4.73 8.96
N LEU A 254 -27.54 -5.52 8.56
CA LEU A 254 -27.64 -6.50 7.49
C LEU A 254 -27.61 -7.92 8.07
N ASN A 255 -28.35 -8.84 7.44
CA ASN A 255 -28.22 -10.28 7.69
C ASN A 255 -26.96 -10.82 7.01
N ASP A 256 -26.77 -10.45 5.74
CA ASP A 256 -25.54 -10.67 4.97
C ASP A 256 -24.97 -9.33 4.49
N LYS A 257 -23.75 -9.01 4.94
CA LYS A 257 -23.03 -7.77 4.58
C LYS A 257 -22.57 -7.75 3.11
N THR A 258 -22.42 -8.92 2.50
CA THR A 258 -21.90 -9.12 1.15
C THR A 258 -22.99 -8.94 0.10
N LEU A 259 -24.23 -9.27 0.46
CA LEU A 259 -25.42 -9.14 -0.39
C LEU A 259 -26.21 -7.86 -0.12
N LEU A 260 -25.79 -7.06 0.87
CA LEU A 260 -26.57 -5.92 1.38
C LEU A 260 -28.00 -6.33 1.76
N GLU A 261 -28.17 -7.53 2.30
CA GLU A 261 -29.49 -8.04 2.68
C GLU A 261 -29.95 -7.37 3.98
N LEU A 262 -30.96 -6.51 3.85
CA LEU A 262 -31.53 -5.76 4.96
C LEU A 262 -32.20 -6.70 5.97
N ARG A 263 -31.81 -6.59 7.25
CA ARG A 263 -32.54 -7.25 8.33
C ARG A 263 -33.94 -6.65 8.52
N ASP A 264 -34.05 -5.33 8.34
CA ASP A 264 -35.28 -4.57 8.44
C ASP A 264 -35.49 -3.77 7.14
N PRO A 265 -36.49 -4.13 6.31
CA PRO A 265 -36.77 -3.43 5.05
C PRO A 265 -37.16 -1.96 5.22
N SER A 266 -37.60 -1.55 6.42
CA SER A 266 -37.97 -0.17 6.70
C SER A 266 -36.76 0.74 6.99
N CYS A 267 -35.59 0.16 7.31
CA CYS A 267 -34.42 0.90 7.77
C CYS A 267 -33.97 2.05 6.84
N PRO A 268 -33.89 1.87 5.51
CA PRO A 268 -33.48 2.97 4.61
C PRO A 268 -34.42 4.18 4.71
N TYR A 269 -35.68 3.98 5.09
CA TYR A 269 -36.72 5.02 5.15
C TYR A 269 -36.89 5.57 6.56
N SER A 270 -36.98 4.70 7.57
CA SER A 270 -37.14 5.04 8.99
C SER A 270 -36.00 4.45 9.82
N PRO A 271 -34.79 5.06 9.77
CA PRO A 271 -33.65 4.57 10.52
C PRO A 271 -33.81 4.82 12.02
N SER A 272 -33.46 3.80 12.81
CA SER A 272 -33.42 3.81 14.26
C SER A 272 -32.09 3.26 14.75
N GLU A 273 -31.78 3.43 16.03
CA GLU A 273 -30.55 2.89 16.64
C GLU A 273 -30.55 1.35 16.72
N SER A 274 -31.71 0.69 16.59
CA SER A 274 -31.81 -0.77 16.61
C SER A 274 -31.70 -1.42 15.23
N ASN A 275 -32.02 -0.69 14.16
CA ASN A 275 -32.01 -1.23 12.80
C ASN A 275 -30.92 -0.62 11.90
N SER A 276 -30.14 0.36 12.38
CA SER A 276 -29.14 1.07 11.58
C SER A 276 -27.97 1.62 12.39
N TYR A 277 -26.89 1.98 11.69
CA TYR A 277 -25.71 2.64 12.26
C TYR A 277 -25.61 4.12 11.86
N TYR A 278 -26.74 4.75 11.53
CA TYR A 278 -26.83 6.08 10.91
C TYR A 278 -26.11 7.21 11.66
N LYS A 279 -25.95 7.12 12.98
CA LYS A 279 -25.23 8.11 13.81
C LYS A 279 -23.74 7.84 14.01
N ARG A 280 -23.24 6.66 13.63
CA ARG A 280 -21.84 6.28 13.84
C ARG A 280 -21.03 6.59 12.59
N GLY A 281 -20.14 7.57 12.64
CA GLY A 281 -19.28 7.93 11.52
C GLY A 281 -18.24 6.87 11.17
N CYS A 282 -18.02 6.64 9.87
CA CYS A 282 -17.07 5.65 9.39
C CYS A 282 -15.61 6.04 9.59
N TYR A 283 -15.28 7.33 9.66
CA TYR A 283 -13.90 7.73 9.93
C TYR A 283 -13.40 7.16 11.27
N GLU A 284 -14.20 7.33 12.34
CA GLU A 284 -13.84 6.82 13.66
C GLU A 284 -13.90 5.29 13.69
N ALA A 285 -14.91 4.67 13.05
CA ALA A 285 -15.03 3.20 13.01
C ALA A 285 -13.83 2.53 12.29
N VAL A 286 -13.38 3.11 11.17
CA VAL A 286 -12.17 2.64 10.46
C VAL A 286 -10.92 2.85 11.31
N LEU A 287 -10.80 4.01 11.97
CA LEU A 287 -9.67 4.29 12.86
C LEU A 287 -9.62 3.29 14.03
N GLU A 288 -10.76 2.99 14.66
CA GLU A 288 -10.89 1.96 15.70
C GLU A 288 -10.50 0.57 15.17
N TRP A 289 -10.90 0.22 13.94
CA TRP A 289 -10.49 -1.03 13.31
C TRP A 289 -8.98 -1.09 13.06
N ILE A 290 -8.38 -0.02 12.55
CA ILE A 290 -6.93 0.08 12.34
C ILE A 290 -6.19 -0.04 13.68
N LEU A 291 -6.63 0.66 14.71
CA LEU A 291 -6.01 0.62 16.03
C LEU A 291 -6.17 -0.74 16.70
N SER A 292 -7.27 -1.45 16.50
CA SER A 292 -7.45 -2.81 17.02
C SER A 292 -6.60 -3.86 16.29
N HIS A 293 -6.32 -3.66 15.00
CA HIS A 293 -5.52 -4.58 14.19
C HIS A 293 -4.08 -4.09 13.93
N GLN A 294 -3.65 -3.03 14.62
CA GLN A 294 -2.38 -2.36 14.36
C GLN A 294 -1.16 -3.29 14.44
N THR A 295 -1.18 -4.30 15.33
CA THR A 295 -0.08 -5.26 15.46
C THR A 295 0.12 -6.07 14.19
N LEU A 296 -0.96 -6.49 13.53
CA LEU A 296 -0.90 -7.22 12.27
C LEU A 296 -0.39 -6.30 11.15
N ILE A 297 -0.94 -5.09 11.06
CA ILE A 297 -0.56 -4.11 10.03
C ILE A 297 0.92 -3.74 10.15
N ILE A 298 1.38 -3.42 11.36
CA ILE A 298 2.80 -3.12 11.64
C ILE A 298 3.67 -4.34 11.35
N GLY A 299 3.23 -5.54 11.74
CA GLY A 299 3.96 -6.79 11.48
C GLY A 299 4.16 -7.07 9.98
N VAL A 300 3.13 -6.86 9.16
CA VAL A 300 3.21 -6.99 7.70
C VAL A 300 4.19 -5.97 7.12
N GLY A 301 4.11 -4.69 7.54
CA GLY A 301 5.04 -3.66 7.08
C GLY A 301 6.50 -3.95 7.45
N ILE A 302 6.78 -4.40 8.69
CA ILE A 302 8.13 -4.81 9.08
C ILE A 302 8.61 -6.00 8.22
N GLY A 303 7.74 -6.99 7.98
CA GLY A 303 8.06 -8.15 7.15
C GLY A 303 8.43 -7.76 5.71
N ILE A 304 7.63 -6.87 5.09
CA ILE A 304 7.90 -6.34 3.76
C ILE A 304 9.24 -5.58 3.75
N GLY A 305 9.46 -4.67 4.71
CA GLY A 305 10.71 -3.93 4.83
C GLY A 305 11.96 -4.82 5.00
N LEU A 306 11.88 -5.88 5.80
CA LEU A 306 12.98 -6.84 5.97
C LEU A 306 13.31 -7.59 4.67
N ILE A 307 12.28 -8.01 3.91
CA ILE A 307 12.45 -8.65 2.62
C ILE A 307 13.10 -7.69 1.61
N GLN A 308 12.67 -6.43 1.59
CA GLN A 308 13.28 -5.40 0.74
C GLN A 308 14.75 -5.16 1.10
N LEU A 309 15.07 -5.03 2.40
CA LEU A 309 16.45 -4.87 2.89
C LEU A 309 17.34 -6.05 2.49
N LEU A 310 16.83 -7.28 2.59
CA LEU A 310 17.54 -8.47 2.13
C LEU A 310 17.82 -8.40 0.63
N ALA A 311 16.83 -8.03 -0.19
CA ALA A 311 16.99 -7.91 -1.64
C ALA A 311 18.02 -6.83 -2.03
N ILE A 312 18.00 -5.68 -1.35
CA ILE A 312 18.98 -4.60 -1.50
C ILE A 312 20.38 -5.09 -1.13
N PHE A 313 20.52 -5.77 0.00
CA PHE A 313 21.78 -6.34 0.45
C PHE A 313 22.37 -7.33 -0.57
N LEU A 314 21.55 -8.28 -1.04
CA LEU A 314 21.96 -9.27 -2.06
C LEU A 314 22.35 -8.61 -3.38
N ALA A 315 21.64 -7.55 -3.80
CA ALA A 315 21.98 -6.76 -4.98
C ALA A 315 23.34 -6.08 -4.84
N PHE A 316 23.64 -5.46 -3.70
CA PHE A 316 24.94 -4.85 -3.45
C PHE A 316 26.08 -5.88 -3.38
N CYS A 317 25.86 -7.03 -2.71
CA CYS A 317 26.82 -8.13 -2.67
C CYS A 317 27.18 -8.62 -4.08
N LEU A 318 26.17 -8.78 -4.94
CA LEU A 318 26.39 -9.23 -6.32
C LEU A 318 27.08 -8.14 -7.16
N CYS A 319 26.70 -6.86 -7.03
CA CYS A 319 27.43 -5.74 -7.67
C CYS A 319 28.93 -5.77 -7.32
N LYS A 320 29.26 -5.88 -6.04
CA LYS A 320 30.65 -5.91 -5.55
C LYS A 320 31.43 -7.12 -6.06
N ALA A 321 30.78 -8.28 -6.14
CA ALA A 321 31.41 -9.47 -6.70
C ALA A 321 31.74 -9.30 -8.19
N ILE A 322 30.84 -8.69 -8.96
CA ILE A 322 31.06 -8.37 -10.38
C ILE A 322 32.19 -7.34 -10.55
N ASP A 323 32.28 -6.34 -9.67
CA ASP A 323 33.40 -5.38 -9.62
C ASP A 323 34.74 -6.07 -9.46
N LYS A 324 34.87 -6.92 -8.43
CA LYS A 324 36.09 -7.68 -8.16
C LYS A 324 36.49 -8.55 -9.36
N PHE A 325 35.54 -9.22 -10.00
CA PHE A 325 35.82 -10.08 -11.15
C PHE A 325 36.31 -9.30 -12.37
N ARG A 326 35.75 -8.11 -12.65
CA ARG A 326 36.19 -7.26 -13.76
C ARG A 326 37.57 -6.66 -13.53
N GLY A 327 37.90 -6.31 -12.28
CA GLY A 327 39.21 -5.79 -11.90
C GLY A 327 40.35 -6.81 -11.98
N MET A 328 40.06 -8.11 -11.83
CA MET A 328 41.06 -9.19 -12.02
C MET A 328 41.32 -9.55 -13.49
N ARG A 329 40.48 -9.06 -14.43
CA ARG A 329 40.59 -9.34 -15.88
C ARG A 329 41.39 -8.29 -16.64
N LEU A 330 41.67 -7.15 -16.03
CA LEU A 330 42.47 -6.03 -16.55
C LEU A 330 43.85 -6.06 -15.93
#